data_AF-A0A822FEH1-F1
#
_entry.id   AF-A0A822FEH1-F1
#
_cell.length_a   1.000
_cell.length_b   1.000
_cell.length_c   1.000
_cell.angle_alpha   90.00
_cell.angle_beta   90.00
_cell.angle_gamma   90.00
#
_symmetry.space_group_name_H-M   'P 1'
#
loop_
_entity.id
_entity.type
_entity.pdbx_description
1 polymer ?
#
loop_
_entity_poly.entity_id
_entity_poly.type
_entity_poly.pdbx_seq_one_letter_code
_entity_poly.pdbx_strand_id
1 'polypeptide(L)'
;CDVAHIPRDATHFCWVYPPVGLTQLNDAMKKKIDEKVAAGDSSYTFFAFGGFVYFRADRRNYVTLQANALVKANNGLTFAGPFKWRSAYTAHLAKQGRFQDVTLSSLLELGIKYYCFINPNEKLESSIKHHLHWTPAKNGAFVYLYDSPSKSHPFDRYFTIADTPVTDQISTRVMPFSLVRKSPSLKSSSSLSQNSVTQQQSTASVSSSNDDRDRFNCSICFERTIQCILIPCKHMCACAECSQIIKEKLKSHCPICRQKFTEVWNVFL
;
A
#
# COMPACT_ATOMS: atom_id res chain seq x y z
N CYS A 1 17.14 2.42 16.05
CA CYS A 1 15.79 1.90 15.76
C CYS A 1 15.96 0.75 14.78
N ASP A 2 15.79 -0.49 15.23
CA ASP A 2 16.18 -1.69 14.45
C ASP A 2 15.16 -2.07 13.36
N VAL A 3 14.04 -1.35 13.27
CA VAL A 3 12.84 -1.67 12.46
C VAL A 3 13.06 -1.57 10.93
N ALA A 4 14.16 -0.94 10.48
CA ALA A 4 14.48 -0.82 9.06
C ALA A 4 15.96 -1.06 8.72
N HIS A 5 16.69 -1.72 9.64
CA HIS A 5 18.15 -1.93 9.52
C HIS A 5 18.89 -0.64 9.14
N ILE A 6 18.52 0.47 9.79
CA ILE A 6 19.14 1.77 9.58
C ILE A 6 20.52 1.75 10.26
N PRO A 7 21.61 2.11 9.56
CA PRO A 7 22.92 2.25 10.19
C PRO A 7 22.87 3.19 11.40
N ARG A 8 23.50 2.81 12.51
CA ARG A 8 23.50 3.63 13.74
C ARG A 8 24.06 5.03 13.53
N ASP A 9 25.02 5.14 12.61
CA ASP A 9 25.70 6.39 12.28
C ASP A 9 24.98 7.21 11.20
N ALA A 10 23.84 6.72 10.68
CA ALA A 10 23.08 7.44 9.68
C ALA A 10 22.45 8.68 10.29
N THR A 11 22.77 9.85 9.74
CA THR A 11 22.18 11.13 10.13
C THR A 11 21.19 11.65 9.09
N HIS A 12 21.27 11.13 7.86
CA HIS A 12 20.42 11.53 6.74
C HIS A 12 20.01 10.30 5.93
N PHE A 13 18.91 10.40 5.21
CA PHE A 13 18.51 9.40 4.23
C PHE A 13 17.72 10.03 3.09
N CYS A 14 17.61 9.33 1.97
CA CYS A 14 16.68 9.68 0.91
C CYS A 14 16.02 8.42 0.34
N TRP A 15 14.83 8.60 -0.22
CA TRP A 15 14.22 7.61 -1.10
C TRP A 15 14.80 7.75 -2.51
N VAL A 16 15.31 6.65 -3.05
CA VAL A 16 15.78 6.56 -4.44
C VAL A 16 14.72 5.83 -5.25
N TYR A 17 14.21 6.51 -6.27
CA TYR A 17 13.26 5.94 -7.20
C TYR A 17 13.96 4.94 -8.15
N PRO A 18 13.23 3.93 -8.67
CA PRO A 18 13.64 3.11 -9.78
C PRO A 18 14.22 3.95 -10.93
N PRO A 19 15.26 3.46 -11.62
CA PRO A 19 15.77 4.11 -12.82
C PRO A 19 14.69 4.38 -13.86
N VAL A 20 14.78 5.56 -14.49
CA VAL A 20 13.94 5.93 -15.63
C VAL A 20 14.18 4.94 -16.77
N GLY A 21 13.12 4.56 -17.49
CA GLY A 21 13.21 3.69 -18.66
C GLY A 21 13.02 2.19 -18.39
N LEU A 22 12.86 1.76 -17.14
CA LEU A 22 12.55 0.36 -16.82
C LEU A 22 11.26 -0.15 -17.51
N THR A 23 10.28 0.72 -17.71
CA THR A 23 9.05 0.42 -18.45
C THR A 23 9.28 0.21 -19.95
N GLN A 24 10.36 0.77 -20.51
CA GLN A 24 10.73 0.70 -21.92
C GLN A 24 11.58 -0.53 -22.26
N LEU A 25 11.98 -1.30 -21.24
CA LEU A 25 12.69 -2.55 -21.45
C LEU A 25 11.84 -3.56 -22.23
N ASN A 26 12.52 -4.40 -23.02
CA ASN A 26 11.86 -5.52 -23.70
C ASN A 26 11.37 -6.58 -22.69
N ASP A 27 10.47 -7.45 -23.14
CA ASP A 27 9.80 -8.43 -22.27
C ASP A 27 10.78 -9.44 -21.66
N ALA A 28 11.84 -9.81 -22.38
CA ALA A 28 12.87 -10.71 -21.86
C ALA A 28 13.61 -10.11 -20.66
N MET A 29 13.94 -8.82 -20.72
CA MET A 29 14.59 -8.11 -19.62
C MET A 29 13.66 -7.90 -18.44
N LYS A 30 12.39 -7.55 -18.68
CA LYS A 30 11.37 -7.44 -17.62
C LYS A 30 11.19 -8.78 -16.89
N LYS A 31 11.06 -9.87 -17.65
CA LYS A 31 10.97 -11.22 -17.10
C LYS A 31 12.19 -11.58 -16.23
N LYS A 32 13.40 -11.24 -16.70
CA LYS A 32 14.63 -11.45 -15.93
C LYS A 32 14.65 -10.67 -14.62
N ILE A 33 14.18 -9.41 -14.63
CA ILE A 33 14.05 -8.60 -13.41
C ILE A 33 13.07 -9.27 -12.45
N ASP A 34 11.88 -9.66 -12.94
CA ASP A 34 10.86 -10.32 -12.13
C ASP A 34 11.37 -11.64 -11.52
N GLU A 35 12.10 -12.45 -12.29
CA GLU A 35 12.72 -13.70 -11.83
C GLU A 35 13.76 -13.45 -10.71
N LYS A 36 14.61 -12.43 -10.88
CA LYS A 36 15.63 -12.07 -9.88
C LYS A 36 15.03 -11.49 -8.61
N VAL A 37 14.01 -10.64 -8.74
CA VAL A 37 13.22 -10.13 -7.62
C VAL A 37 12.56 -11.29 -6.86
N ALA A 38 11.94 -12.22 -7.58
CA ALA A 38 11.30 -13.39 -6.96
C ALA A 38 12.31 -14.31 -6.26
N ALA A 39 13.55 -14.37 -6.75
CA ALA A 39 14.65 -15.08 -6.12
C ALA A 39 15.24 -14.33 -4.89
N GLY A 40 14.75 -13.12 -4.56
CA GLY A 40 15.20 -12.34 -3.42
C GLY A 40 16.50 -11.55 -3.65
N ASP A 41 16.88 -11.31 -4.91
CA ASP A 41 18.06 -10.51 -5.23
C ASP A 41 17.82 -9.03 -4.86
N SER A 42 18.56 -8.54 -3.85
CA SER A 42 18.39 -7.20 -3.29
C SER A 42 18.72 -6.09 -4.28
N SER A 43 19.67 -6.31 -5.20
CA SER A 43 20.07 -5.31 -6.19
C SER A 43 18.97 -5.14 -7.24
N TYR A 44 18.45 -6.24 -7.77
CA TYR A 44 17.32 -6.21 -8.70
C TYR A 44 16.06 -5.65 -8.02
N THR A 45 15.86 -5.96 -6.74
CA THR A 45 14.76 -5.37 -5.95
C THR A 45 14.94 -3.86 -5.79
N PHE A 46 16.14 -3.38 -5.46
CA PHE A 46 16.41 -1.96 -5.36
C PHE A 46 16.13 -1.24 -6.69
N PHE A 47 16.55 -1.81 -7.81
CA PHE A 47 16.26 -1.22 -9.13
C PHE A 47 14.77 -1.28 -9.48
N ALA A 48 14.07 -2.37 -9.17
CA ALA A 48 12.67 -2.54 -9.54
C ALA A 48 11.72 -1.66 -8.71
N PHE A 49 11.97 -1.53 -7.41
CA PHE A 49 11.06 -0.87 -6.47
C PHE A 49 11.59 0.45 -5.91
N GLY A 50 12.88 0.73 -6.08
CA GLY A 50 13.57 1.78 -5.34
C GLY A 50 14.01 1.30 -3.96
N GLY A 51 14.54 2.22 -3.18
CA GLY A 51 14.99 1.92 -1.82
C GLY A 51 15.47 3.15 -1.07
N PHE A 52 15.84 2.94 0.19
CA PHE A 52 16.39 3.99 1.02
C PHE A 52 17.92 3.96 0.97
N VAL A 53 18.53 5.12 0.78
CA VAL A 53 19.97 5.29 0.92
C VAL A 53 20.23 6.13 2.16
N TYR A 54 21.13 5.67 3.01
CA TYR A 54 21.47 6.28 4.28
C TYR A 54 22.85 6.91 4.22
N PHE A 55 23.00 8.08 4.82
CA PHE A 55 24.22 8.86 4.78
C PHE A 55 24.64 9.31 6.18
N ARG A 56 25.95 9.47 6.35
CA ARG A 56 26.54 10.24 7.44
C ARG A 56 27.03 11.57 6.89
N ALA A 57 26.61 12.66 7.52
CA ALA A 57 27.20 13.97 7.27
C ALA A 57 28.59 14.07 7.94
N ASP A 58 29.60 14.52 7.20
CA ASP A 58 30.93 14.81 7.71
C ASP A 58 31.39 16.18 7.20
N ARG A 59 31.46 17.17 8.11
CA ARG A 59 31.82 18.59 7.94
C ARG A 59 31.22 19.32 6.71
N ARG A 60 31.49 18.86 5.48
CA ARG A 60 30.97 19.39 4.20
C ARG A 60 30.49 18.33 3.19
N ASN A 61 30.60 17.04 3.49
CA ASN A 61 30.25 15.95 2.58
C ASN A 61 29.23 14.98 3.20
N TYR A 62 28.56 14.22 2.34
CA TYR A 62 27.74 13.09 2.73
C TYR A 62 28.44 11.80 2.32
N VAL A 63 28.67 10.91 3.28
CA VAL A 63 29.21 9.57 3.03
C VAL A 63 28.05 8.58 3.00
N THR A 64 27.88 7.89 1.87
CA THR A 64 26.90 6.81 1.75
C THR A 64 27.29 5.66 2.67
N LEU A 65 26.40 5.29 3.58
CA LEU A 65 26.61 4.19 4.52
C LEU A 65 26.00 2.89 4.00
N GLN A 66 24.77 2.96 3.49
CA GLN A 66 23.99 1.76 3.16
C GLN A 66 22.87 2.09 2.18
N ALA A 67 22.51 1.14 1.33
CA ALA A 67 21.31 1.17 0.50
C ALA A 67 20.43 -0.04 0.81
N ASN A 68 19.18 0.19 1.19
CA ASN A 68 18.21 -0.85 1.52
C ASN A 68 17.12 -0.89 0.47
N ALA A 69 17.02 -2.03 -0.22
CA ALA A 69 15.85 -2.34 -1.02
C ALA A 69 14.66 -2.63 -0.11
N LEU A 70 13.47 -2.26 -0.56
CA LEU A 70 12.25 -2.75 0.10
C LEU A 70 12.02 -4.19 -0.33
N VAL A 71 12.05 -5.12 0.61
CA VAL A 71 11.74 -6.54 0.41
C VAL A 71 10.61 -6.96 1.35
N LYS A 72 9.85 -7.99 0.97
CA LYS A 72 8.94 -8.64 1.92
C LYS A 72 9.77 -9.41 2.94
N ALA A 73 9.81 -8.93 4.18
CA ALA A 73 10.48 -9.60 5.28
C ALA A 73 9.60 -9.60 6.53
N ASN A 74 9.82 -10.55 7.43
CA ASN A 74 9.11 -10.64 8.70
C ASN A 74 9.54 -9.56 9.71
N ASN A 75 10.64 -8.86 9.43
CA ASN A 75 11.32 -7.90 10.31
C ASN A 75 11.65 -6.57 9.59
N GLY A 76 10.80 -6.15 8.63
CA GLY A 76 11.00 -4.93 7.85
C GLY A 76 10.01 -3.80 8.19
N LEU A 77 10.01 -2.77 7.34
CA LEU A 77 9.05 -1.67 7.42
C LEU A 77 7.62 -2.18 7.32
N THR A 78 6.81 -1.84 8.32
CA THR A 78 5.36 -2.04 8.28
C THR A 78 4.67 -0.78 7.83
N PHE A 79 3.53 -0.95 7.16
CA PHE A 79 2.75 0.16 6.65
C PHE A 79 1.32 0.09 7.16
N ALA A 80 0.75 1.23 7.52
CA ALA A 80 -0.66 1.39 7.83
C ALA A 80 -1.42 1.96 6.62
N GLY A 81 -2.70 1.61 6.50
CA GLY A 81 -3.58 1.96 5.38
C GLY A 81 -4.15 0.73 4.67
N PRO A 82 -4.77 0.89 3.47
CA PRO A 82 -4.80 2.11 2.66
C PRO A 82 -5.60 3.24 3.30
N PHE A 83 -5.11 4.46 3.19
CA PHE A 83 -5.87 5.66 3.51
C PHE A 83 -6.23 6.43 2.24
N LYS A 84 -7.38 7.11 2.23
CA LYS A 84 -7.80 7.95 1.10
C LYS A 84 -6.83 9.12 0.92
N TRP A 85 -6.30 9.28 -0.30
CA TRP A 85 -5.48 10.44 -0.63
C TRP A 85 -6.34 11.69 -0.81
N ARG A 86 -5.87 12.82 -0.26
CA ARG A 86 -6.53 14.12 -0.38
C ARG A 86 -5.96 14.85 -1.60
N SER A 87 -6.72 14.87 -2.70
CA SER A 87 -6.26 15.44 -3.98
C SER A 87 -5.87 16.92 -3.92
N ALA A 88 -6.37 17.66 -2.93
CA ALA A 88 -5.98 19.05 -2.66
C ALA A 88 -4.48 19.23 -2.39
N TYR A 89 -3.72 18.17 -2.10
CA TYR A 89 -2.28 18.24 -1.82
C TYR A 89 -1.42 17.65 -2.96
N THR A 90 -2.04 17.10 -4.00
CA THR A 90 -1.31 16.49 -5.12
C THR A 90 -0.45 17.52 -5.86
N ALA A 91 -0.95 18.74 -6.05
CA ALA A 91 -0.23 19.78 -6.77
C ALA A 91 1.08 20.21 -6.09
N HIS A 92 1.13 20.19 -4.75
CA HIS A 92 2.34 20.51 -3.99
C HIS A 92 3.47 19.53 -4.33
N LEU A 93 3.17 18.23 -4.39
CA LEU A 93 4.13 17.18 -4.75
C LEU A 93 4.43 17.15 -6.25
N ALA A 94 3.41 17.37 -7.10
CA ALA A 94 3.56 17.34 -8.55
C ALA A 94 4.45 18.47 -9.07
N LYS A 95 4.32 19.70 -8.53
CA LYS A 95 5.17 20.84 -8.88
C LYS A 95 6.66 20.61 -8.56
N GLN A 96 6.94 19.72 -7.60
CA GLN A 96 8.30 19.32 -7.24
C GLN A 96 8.83 18.15 -8.12
N GLY A 97 8.05 17.68 -9.10
CA GLY A 97 8.45 16.56 -9.97
C GLY A 97 8.51 15.20 -9.25
N ARG A 98 7.79 15.03 -8.13
CA ARG A 98 7.97 13.88 -7.25
C ARG A 98 7.16 12.64 -7.59
N PHE A 99 6.14 12.76 -8.44
CA PHE A 99 5.40 11.59 -8.90
C PHE A 99 6.19 10.88 -10.00
N GLN A 100 6.42 9.60 -9.82
CA GLN A 100 7.11 8.72 -10.77
C GLN A 100 6.15 7.68 -11.33
N ASP A 101 6.40 7.25 -12.56
CA ASP A 101 5.67 6.15 -13.18
C ASP A 101 5.90 4.85 -12.42
N VAL A 102 4.84 4.06 -12.29
CA VAL A 102 4.94 2.71 -11.77
C VAL A 102 5.58 1.79 -12.80
N THR A 103 6.67 1.14 -12.42
CA THR A 103 7.43 0.20 -13.26
C THR A 103 6.95 -1.25 -13.13
N LEU A 104 6.23 -1.55 -12.04
CA LEU A 104 5.90 -2.91 -11.64
C LEU A 104 4.61 -3.40 -12.27
N SER A 105 4.70 -4.46 -13.06
CA SER A 105 3.57 -5.10 -13.74
C SER A 105 2.40 -5.35 -12.79
N SER A 106 2.66 -5.82 -11.57
CA SER A 106 1.64 -6.15 -10.59
C SER A 106 0.88 -4.95 -9.98
N LEU A 107 1.45 -3.75 -10.06
CA LEU A 107 0.79 -2.49 -9.67
C LEU A 107 0.12 -1.85 -10.90
N LEU A 108 0.74 -1.94 -12.08
CA LEU A 108 0.13 -1.55 -13.35
C LEU A 108 -1.16 -2.33 -13.65
N GLU A 109 -1.17 -3.64 -13.35
CA GLU A 109 -2.36 -4.50 -13.45
C GLU A 109 -3.50 -4.05 -12.53
N LEU A 110 -3.18 -3.42 -11.40
CA LEU A 110 -4.18 -2.80 -10.51
C LEU A 110 -4.68 -1.46 -11.03
N GLY A 111 -4.12 -0.92 -12.12
CA GLY A 111 -4.46 0.40 -12.66
C GLY A 111 -3.76 1.56 -11.96
N ILE A 112 -2.74 1.29 -11.12
CA ILE A 112 -1.93 2.34 -10.52
C ILE A 112 -0.95 2.84 -11.58
N LYS A 113 -0.87 4.16 -11.75
CA LYS A 113 -0.03 4.80 -12.77
C LYS A 113 1.17 5.50 -12.17
N TYR A 114 0.98 6.19 -11.04
CA TYR A 114 2.02 6.98 -10.40
C TYR A 114 2.16 6.67 -8.93
N TYR A 115 3.33 6.95 -8.39
CA TYR A 115 3.55 6.94 -6.96
C TYR A 115 4.59 7.98 -6.53
N CYS A 116 4.59 8.31 -5.24
CA CYS A 116 5.48 9.28 -4.64
C CYS A 116 5.75 8.90 -3.18
N PHE A 117 7.00 8.96 -2.75
CA PHE A 117 7.34 8.89 -1.32
C PHE A 117 7.16 10.27 -0.70
N ILE A 118 6.57 10.37 0.48
CA ILE A 118 6.46 11.56 1.33
C ILE A 118 7.43 11.41 2.50
N ASN A 119 8.20 12.46 2.77
CA ASN A 119 9.20 12.45 3.84
C ASN A 119 8.55 12.43 5.23
N PRO A 120 9.26 11.94 6.26
CA PRO A 120 8.81 12.05 7.65
C PRO A 120 8.47 13.48 8.02
N ASN A 121 7.30 13.67 8.62
CA ASN A 121 6.81 14.97 9.10
C ASN A 121 6.72 16.06 8.02
N GLU A 122 6.69 15.68 6.73
CA GLU A 122 6.58 16.63 5.63
C GLU A 122 5.25 17.39 5.70
N LYS A 123 5.31 18.73 5.59
CA LYS A 123 4.13 19.59 5.56
C LYS A 123 3.74 19.85 4.12
N LEU A 124 2.58 19.35 3.72
CA LEU A 124 2.01 19.58 2.39
C LEU A 124 1.06 20.77 2.43
N GLU A 125 1.13 21.62 1.41
CA GLU A 125 0.25 22.76 1.23
C GLU A 125 -0.94 22.42 0.34
N SER A 126 -2.12 22.90 0.70
CA SER A 126 -3.31 22.72 -0.12
C SER A 126 -3.31 23.65 -1.34
N SER A 127 -3.64 23.10 -2.51
CA SER A 127 -3.85 23.86 -3.75
C SER A 127 -5.16 24.64 -3.79
N ILE A 128 -6.08 24.39 -2.84
CA ILE A 128 -7.39 25.04 -2.78
C ILE A 128 -7.36 26.20 -1.78
N LYS A 129 -6.69 25.99 -0.63
CA LYS A 129 -6.53 26.99 0.43
C LYS A 129 -5.08 27.01 0.88
N HIS A 130 -4.27 27.93 0.35
CA HIS A 130 -2.82 28.00 0.58
C HIS A 130 -2.39 28.07 2.06
N HIS A 131 -3.25 28.58 2.95
CA HIS A 131 -2.98 28.60 4.39
C HIS A 131 -3.20 27.24 5.08
N LEU A 132 -3.83 26.28 4.40
CA LEU A 132 -4.12 24.98 4.96
C LEU A 132 -2.94 24.03 4.67
N HIS A 133 -2.34 23.56 5.76
CA HIS A 133 -1.26 22.59 5.72
C HIS A 133 -1.70 21.25 6.31
N TRP A 134 -1.12 20.17 5.80
CA TRP A 134 -1.35 18.82 6.30
C TRP A 134 -0.04 18.05 6.39
N THR A 135 0.20 17.42 7.54
CA THR A 135 1.27 16.44 7.73
C THR A 135 0.65 15.04 7.66
N PRO A 136 0.84 14.31 6.55
CA PRO A 136 0.14 13.04 6.34
C PRO A 136 0.77 11.88 7.13
N ALA A 137 2.05 11.96 7.50
CA ALA A 137 2.73 10.85 8.18
C ALA A 137 3.92 11.31 9.03
N LYS A 138 4.04 10.71 10.22
CA LYS A 138 5.17 10.90 11.13
C LYS A 138 6.47 10.30 10.59
N ASN A 139 6.40 9.08 10.04
CA ASN A 139 7.58 8.31 9.58
C ASN A 139 7.75 8.28 8.06
N GLY A 140 6.94 9.06 7.34
CA GLY A 140 6.88 9.03 5.88
C GLY A 140 5.77 8.13 5.35
N ALA A 141 5.47 8.26 4.06
CA ALA A 141 4.38 7.55 3.41
C ALA A 141 4.61 7.34 1.92
N PHE A 142 3.89 6.40 1.32
CA PHE A 142 3.80 6.26 -0.13
C PHE A 142 2.40 6.63 -0.59
N VAL A 143 2.31 7.53 -1.56
CA VAL A 143 1.08 7.88 -2.28
C VAL A 143 1.06 7.11 -3.59
N TYR A 144 -0.10 6.60 -3.97
CA TYR A 144 -0.35 5.91 -5.23
C TYR A 144 -1.54 6.57 -5.92
N LEU A 145 -1.34 6.95 -7.19
CA LEU A 145 -2.38 7.56 -8.03
C LEU A 145 -2.80 6.61 -9.13
N TYR A 146 -4.11 6.54 -9.36
CA TYR A 146 -4.73 5.73 -10.41
C TYR A 146 -4.94 6.50 -11.72
N ASP A 147 -4.77 7.82 -11.68
CA ASP A 147 -4.73 8.67 -12.87
C ASP A 147 -3.57 9.67 -12.80
N SER A 148 -3.46 10.57 -13.76
CA SER A 148 -2.40 11.59 -13.77
C SER A 148 -2.44 12.49 -12.52
N PRO A 149 -1.31 13.05 -12.07
CA PRO A 149 -1.27 14.00 -10.94
C PRO A 149 -2.18 15.24 -11.11
N SER A 150 -2.59 15.54 -12.35
CA SER A 150 -3.53 16.62 -12.67
C SER A 150 -5.01 16.24 -12.51
N LYS A 151 -5.34 14.95 -12.31
CA LYS A 151 -6.71 14.44 -12.27
C LYS A 151 -6.91 13.52 -11.07
N SER A 152 -7.71 13.97 -10.11
CA SER A 152 -8.05 13.16 -8.94
C SER A 152 -8.80 11.89 -9.33
N HIS A 153 -8.45 10.78 -8.68
CA HIS A 153 -9.15 9.52 -8.83
C HIS A 153 -9.72 9.04 -7.47
N PRO A 154 -10.93 8.46 -7.42
CA PRO A 154 -11.52 7.94 -6.19
C PRO A 154 -10.71 6.82 -5.52
N PHE A 155 -9.77 6.21 -6.25
CA PHE A 155 -8.86 5.18 -5.74
C PHE A 155 -7.49 5.68 -5.35
N ASP A 156 -7.21 6.98 -5.40
CA ASP A 156 -5.91 7.49 -4.94
C ASP A 156 -5.74 7.17 -3.45
N ARG A 157 -4.68 6.45 -3.09
CA ARG A 157 -4.43 6.00 -1.73
C ARG A 157 -3.05 6.41 -1.27
N TYR A 158 -2.87 6.48 0.03
CA TYR A 158 -1.53 6.54 0.62
C TYR A 158 -1.41 5.56 1.79
N PHE A 159 -0.18 5.17 2.07
CA PHE A 159 0.18 4.22 3.12
C PHE A 159 1.31 4.83 3.95
N THR A 160 1.12 4.91 5.26
CA THR A 160 2.12 5.49 6.16
C THR A 160 3.04 4.41 6.71
N ILE A 161 4.31 4.73 6.94
CA ILE A 161 5.22 3.85 7.67
C ILE A 161 4.77 3.79 9.14
N ALA A 162 4.43 2.61 9.63
CA ALA A 162 3.90 2.37 10.97
C ALA A 162 5.02 2.16 12.01
N ASP A 163 4.74 2.53 13.28
CA ASP A 163 5.69 2.42 14.41
C ASP A 163 5.81 0.98 14.97
N THR A 164 4.83 0.10 14.72
CA THR A 164 4.76 -1.25 15.30
C THR A 164 4.46 -2.33 14.26
N PRO A 165 4.99 -3.56 14.44
CA PRO A 165 4.51 -4.69 13.66
C PRO A 165 3.02 -4.86 13.94
N VAL A 166 2.20 -4.75 12.89
CA VAL A 166 0.75 -4.94 12.99
C VAL A 166 0.50 -6.38 13.43
N THR A 167 0.26 -6.58 14.72
CA THR A 167 -0.21 -7.85 15.27
C THR A 167 -1.63 -8.04 14.77
N ASP A 168 -1.76 -8.96 13.82
CA ASP A 168 -3.00 -9.50 13.27
C ASP A 168 -3.93 -8.57 12.45
N GLN A 169 -4.06 -8.99 11.18
CA GLN A 169 -5.26 -8.92 10.33
C GLN A 169 -5.65 -7.68 9.50
N ILE A 170 -4.92 -6.56 9.51
CA ILE A 170 -5.24 -5.44 8.57
C ILE A 170 -4.00 -4.92 7.82
N SER A 171 -3.07 -5.81 7.46
CA SER A 171 -2.09 -5.52 6.41
C SER A 171 -2.74 -5.76 5.03
N THR A 172 -3.70 -4.92 4.66
CA THR A 172 -4.39 -5.04 3.39
C THR A 172 -3.42 -4.91 2.21
N ARG A 173 -3.50 -5.92 1.33
CA ARG A 173 -2.60 -6.29 0.24
C ARG A 173 -2.58 -5.29 -0.93
N VAL A 174 -2.08 -4.09 -0.70
CA VAL A 174 -1.87 -3.10 -1.78
C VAL A 174 -0.50 -2.40 -1.68
N MET A 175 0.46 -3.02 -1.01
CA MET A 175 1.88 -2.68 -1.20
C MET A 175 2.52 -3.59 -2.26
N PRO A 176 3.52 -3.10 -3.03
CA PRO A 176 4.17 -3.86 -4.11
C PRO A 176 4.65 -5.26 -3.73
N PHE A 177 4.94 -5.49 -2.44
CA PHE A 177 5.56 -6.70 -1.92
C PHE A 177 4.59 -7.83 -1.57
N SER A 178 3.28 -7.58 -1.49
CA SER A 178 2.32 -8.69 -1.36
C SER A 178 2.12 -9.47 -2.66
N LEU A 179 2.78 -9.04 -3.74
CA LEU A 179 2.47 -9.40 -5.13
C LEU A 179 3.50 -10.35 -5.74
N VAL A 180 4.66 -10.49 -5.09
CA VAL A 180 5.60 -11.58 -5.38
C VAL A 180 4.89 -12.88 -4.98
N ARG A 181 4.39 -13.59 -5.99
CA ARG A 181 3.68 -14.86 -5.85
C ARG A 181 4.54 -15.81 -5.01
N LYS A 182 4.04 -16.28 -3.87
CA LYS A 182 4.48 -17.58 -3.38
C LYS A 182 4.02 -18.60 -4.42
N SER A 183 4.95 -19.36 -4.98
CA SER A 183 4.63 -20.61 -5.68
C SER A 183 3.81 -21.51 -4.76
N PRO A 184 2.86 -22.31 -5.30
CA PRO A 184 2.01 -23.15 -4.48
C PRO A 184 2.80 -24.39 -4.02
N SER A 185 3.16 -24.43 -2.74
CA SER A 185 3.53 -25.67 -2.06
C SER A 185 2.27 -26.31 -1.48
N LEU A 186 2.13 -27.61 -1.71
CA LEU A 186 0.93 -28.42 -1.52
C LEU A 186 0.43 -28.53 -0.07
N LYS A 187 -0.86 -28.90 0.00
CA LYS A 187 -1.74 -29.06 1.15
C LYS A 187 -1.17 -29.94 2.27
N SER A 188 -1.55 -29.63 3.51
CA SER A 188 -2.03 -30.67 4.44
C SER A 188 -3.20 -30.12 5.25
N SER A 189 -4.08 -31.04 5.60
CA SER A 189 -5.48 -30.85 5.99
C SER A 189 -5.75 -31.55 7.31
N SER A 190 -6.45 -30.89 8.23
CA SER A 190 -7.23 -31.48 9.33
C SER A 190 -7.89 -30.31 10.09
N SER A 191 -9.19 -30.04 9.92
CA SER A 191 -10.38 -30.68 10.51
C SER A 191 -10.82 -30.06 11.84
N LEU A 192 -11.97 -29.36 11.76
CA LEU A 192 -13.13 -29.31 12.66
C LEU A 192 -12.93 -29.37 14.19
N SER A 193 -13.50 -28.36 14.86
CA SER A 193 -14.47 -28.63 15.95
C SER A 193 -15.30 -27.38 16.28
N GLN A 194 -16.61 -27.57 16.24
CA GLN A 194 -17.69 -26.67 16.68
C GLN A 194 -17.89 -26.79 18.20
N ASN A 195 -18.35 -25.71 18.86
CA ASN A 195 -19.40 -25.66 19.89
C ASN A 195 -19.50 -24.21 20.43
N SER A 196 -20.60 -23.46 20.32
CA SER A 196 -21.93 -23.54 21.00
C SER A 196 -22.04 -22.64 22.23
N VAL A 197 -22.71 -21.48 22.03
CA VAL A 197 -23.69 -20.76 22.87
C VAL A 197 -23.44 -20.60 24.38
N THR A 198 -23.39 -19.36 24.88
CA THR A 198 -24.24 -18.89 26.01
C THR A 198 -24.43 -17.36 25.94
N GLN A 199 -25.70 -16.93 26.00
CA GLN A 199 -26.14 -15.54 26.18
C GLN A 199 -25.80 -15.04 27.59
N GLN A 200 -25.39 -13.78 27.72
CA GLN A 200 -25.87 -12.94 28.83
C GLN A 200 -25.80 -11.46 28.44
N GLN A 201 -26.96 -10.83 28.48
CA GLN A 201 -27.14 -9.38 28.40
C GLN A 201 -26.52 -8.71 29.63
N SER A 202 -25.71 -7.68 29.39
CA SER A 202 -25.42 -6.67 30.41
C SER A 202 -25.31 -5.32 29.73
N THR A 203 -26.35 -4.52 29.94
CA THR A 203 -26.39 -3.08 29.67
C THR A 203 -25.34 -2.37 30.50
N ALA A 204 -24.29 -1.85 29.86
CA ALA A 204 -23.42 -0.85 30.44
C ALA A 204 -22.87 0.03 29.31
N SER A 205 -23.28 1.30 29.34
CA SER A 205 -22.74 2.39 28.53
C SER A 205 -21.25 2.54 28.78
N VAL A 206 -20.44 2.14 27.80
CA VAL A 206 -18.99 2.38 27.79
C VAL A 206 -18.63 2.93 26.41
N SER A 207 -17.99 4.09 26.42
CA SER A 207 -17.47 4.84 25.27
C SER A 207 -16.65 3.95 24.33
N SER A 208 -17.24 3.55 23.20
CA SER A 208 -16.56 2.80 22.17
C SER A 208 -15.65 3.72 21.35
N SER A 209 -14.35 3.50 21.49
CA SER A 209 -13.32 3.97 20.56
C SER A 209 -13.72 3.67 19.11
N ASN A 210 -13.51 4.63 18.22
CA ASN A 210 -13.89 4.58 16.79
C ASN A 210 -13.31 3.39 15.98
N ASP A 211 -12.46 2.56 16.58
CA ASP A 211 -11.65 1.52 15.94
C ASP A 211 -12.46 0.29 15.47
N ASP A 212 -13.58 -0.02 16.11
CA ASP A 212 -14.40 -1.20 15.74
C ASP A 212 -15.29 -0.97 14.52
N ARG A 213 -15.62 0.30 14.20
CA ARG A 213 -16.47 0.63 13.06
C ARG A 213 -15.75 0.48 11.73
N ASP A 214 -14.43 0.63 11.72
CA ASP A 214 -13.62 0.57 10.50
C ASP A 214 -13.52 -0.83 9.89
N ARG A 215 -13.71 -1.88 10.69
CA ARG A 215 -13.71 -3.27 10.22
C ARG A 215 -14.84 -3.59 9.25
N PHE A 216 -15.95 -2.84 9.33
CA PHE A 216 -17.10 -3.00 8.45
C PHE A 216 -17.09 -1.99 7.30
N ASN A 217 -16.10 -1.12 7.23
CA ASN A 217 -15.99 -0.14 6.16
C ASN A 217 -15.39 -0.77 4.90
N CYS A 218 -15.89 -0.32 3.76
CA CYS A 218 -15.41 -0.72 2.45
C CYS A 218 -13.89 -0.49 2.38
N SER A 219 -13.12 -1.54 2.08
CA SER A 219 -11.65 -1.50 1.99
C SER A 219 -11.12 -0.68 0.81
N ILE A 220 -12.04 -0.01 0.11
CA ILE A 220 -11.77 0.84 -1.02
C ILE A 220 -12.06 2.26 -0.59
N CYS A 221 -13.31 2.69 -0.41
CA CYS A 221 -13.60 4.09 -0.07
C CYS A 221 -13.35 4.45 1.39
N PHE A 222 -13.39 3.47 2.31
CA PHE A 222 -13.32 3.64 3.77
C PHE A 222 -14.40 4.60 4.35
N GLU A 223 -15.46 4.85 3.57
CA GLU A 223 -16.55 5.77 3.94
C GLU A 223 -17.87 5.04 4.16
N ARG A 224 -18.16 4.05 3.31
CA ARG A 224 -19.40 3.28 3.33
C ARG A 224 -19.15 1.89 3.84
N THR A 225 -20.16 1.27 4.42
CA THR A 225 -20.07 -0.10 4.90
C THR A 225 -19.91 -1.09 3.74
N ILE A 226 -19.30 -2.24 4.02
CA ILE A 226 -19.21 -3.35 3.10
C ILE A 226 -20.62 -3.87 2.84
N GLN A 227 -21.00 -3.95 1.57
CA GLN A 227 -22.34 -4.33 1.14
C GLN A 227 -22.34 -5.40 0.05
N CYS A 228 -21.17 -5.93 -0.34
CA CYS A 228 -21.13 -6.93 -1.39
C CYS A 228 -20.09 -8.03 -1.18
N ILE A 229 -20.39 -9.18 -1.77
CA ILE A 229 -19.56 -10.38 -1.89
C ILE A 229 -19.11 -10.50 -3.34
N LEU A 230 -17.80 -10.68 -3.56
CA LEU A 230 -17.22 -10.89 -4.89
C LEU A 230 -17.10 -12.38 -5.22
N ILE A 231 -17.79 -12.87 -6.26
CA ILE A 231 -17.85 -14.29 -6.63
C ILE A 231 -16.88 -14.58 -7.78
N PRO A 232 -16.05 -15.65 -7.70
CA PRO A 232 -16.18 -16.80 -6.81
C PRO A 232 -15.34 -16.76 -5.53
N CYS A 233 -14.52 -15.73 -5.31
CA CYS A 233 -13.58 -15.69 -4.20
C CYS A 233 -14.22 -15.45 -2.81
N LYS A 234 -15.48 -15.01 -2.78
CA LYS A 234 -16.32 -14.76 -1.60
C LYS A 234 -15.80 -13.70 -0.63
N HIS A 235 -14.86 -12.85 -1.04
CA HIS A 235 -14.38 -11.75 -0.19
C HIS A 235 -15.41 -10.62 -0.10
N MET A 236 -15.70 -10.19 1.12
CA MET A 236 -16.53 -9.04 1.47
C MET A 236 -15.61 -7.85 1.73
N CYS A 237 -15.44 -6.97 0.75
CA CYS A 237 -14.46 -5.88 0.86
C CYS A 237 -14.90 -4.56 0.22
N ALA A 238 -16.05 -4.52 -0.45
CA ALA A 238 -16.51 -3.33 -1.17
C ALA A 238 -17.93 -2.92 -0.75
N CYS A 239 -18.21 -1.61 -0.81
CA CYS A 239 -19.58 -1.09 -0.85
C CYS A 239 -20.17 -1.26 -2.25
N ALA A 240 -21.47 -1.02 -2.39
CA ALA A 240 -22.18 -1.15 -3.66
C ALA A 240 -21.53 -0.33 -4.79
N GLU A 241 -21.21 0.94 -4.54
CA GLU A 241 -20.65 1.84 -5.54
C GLU A 241 -19.22 1.44 -5.92
N CYS A 242 -18.38 1.13 -4.93
CA CYS A 242 -17.00 0.72 -5.21
C CYS A 242 -16.95 -0.59 -5.99
N SER A 243 -17.88 -1.52 -5.77
CA SER A 243 -17.94 -2.77 -6.52
C SER A 243 -18.18 -2.56 -8.01
N GLN A 244 -19.03 -1.60 -8.38
CA GLN A 244 -19.26 -1.24 -9.78
C GLN A 244 -18.03 -0.61 -10.42
N ILE A 245 -17.35 0.30 -9.70
CA ILE A 245 -16.13 0.91 -10.22
C ILE A 245 -15.04 -0.15 -10.48
N ILE A 246 -14.90 -1.15 -9.61
CA ILE A 246 -13.93 -2.25 -9.86
C ILE A 246 -14.32 -3.04 -11.11
N LYS A 247 -15.62 -3.31 -11.29
CA LYS A 247 -16.15 -4.06 -12.42
C LYS A 247 -15.88 -3.33 -13.75
N GLU A 248 -16.14 -2.03 -13.79
CA GLU A 248 -16.04 -1.22 -15.01
C GLU A 248 -14.61 -0.76 -15.31
N LYS A 249 -13.86 -0.33 -14.28
CA LYS A 249 -12.58 0.36 -14.46
C LYS A 249 -11.36 -0.48 -14.09
N LEU A 250 -11.51 -1.50 -13.24
CA LEU A 250 -10.40 -2.32 -12.72
C LEU A 250 -10.50 -3.81 -13.12
N LYS A 251 -11.14 -4.08 -14.26
CA LYS A 251 -11.18 -5.42 -14.90
C LYS A 251 -11.73 -6.54 -14.00
N SER A 252 -12.56 -6.20 -13.01
CA SER A 252 -13.20 -7.16 -12.10
C SER A 252 -12.24 -8.04 -11.29
N HIS A 253 -11.13 -7.51 -10.77
CA HIS A 253 -10.26 -8.27 -9.86
C HIS A 253 -10.57 -7.95 -8.39
N CYS A 254 -10.67 -8.99 -7.55
CA CYS A 254 -10.90 -8.83 -6.12
C CYS A 254 -9.75 -8.04 -5.44
N PRO A 255 -10.02 -6.97 -4.67
CA PRO A 255 -8.99 -6.22 -3.94
C PRO A 255 -8.20 -7.05 -2.92
N ILE A 256 -8.76 -8.14 -2.40
CA ILE A 256 -8.13 -8.97 -1.37
C ILE A 256 -7.27 -10.07 -1.97
N CYS A 257 -7.81 -10.84 -2.92
CA CYS A 257 -7.15 -12.03 -3.45
C CYS A 257 -6.73 -11.94 -4.92
N ARG A 258 -7.11 -10.86 -5.60
CA ARG A 258 -6.86 -10.63 -7.03
C ARG A 258 -7.47 -11.68 -7.96
N GLN A 259 -8.29 -12.58 -7.46
CA GLN A 259 -9.06 -13.46 -8.31
C GLN A 259 -10.06 -12.62 -9.10
N LYS A 260 -10.15 -12.85 -10.41
CA LYS A 260 -11.17 -12.24 -11.25
C LYS A 260 -12.54 -12.70 -10.75
N PHE A 261 -13.40 -11.76 -10.39
CA PHE A 261 -14.78 -12.04 -10.05
C PHE A 261 -15.66 -11.88 -11.29
N THR A 262 -16.68 -12.71 -11.37
CA THR A 262 -17.68 -12.70 -12.44
C THR A 262 -18.96 -12.04 -11.98
N GLU A 263 -19.28 -12.15 -10.68
CA GLU A 263 -20.51 -11.64 -10.09
C GLU A 263 -20.23 -10.87 -8.80
N VAL A 264 -21.15 -9.95 -8.51
CA VAL A 264 -21.18 -9.18 -7.26
C VAL A 264 -22.55 -9.44 -6.64
N TRP A 265 -22.57 -10.03 -5.46
CA TRP A 265 -23.81 -10.28 -4.72
C TRP A 265 -23.95 -9.23 -3.63
N ASN A 266 -25.08 -8.52 -3.59
CA ASN A 266 -25.35 -7.56 -2.54
C ASN A 266 -25.75 -8.29 -1.25
N VAL A 267 -25.24 -7.77 -0.13
CA VAL A 267 -25.57 -8.26 1.21
C VAL A 267 -26.44 -7.20 1.86
N PHE A 268 -27.62 -7.62 2.30
CA PHE A 268 -28.50 -6.82 3.14
C PHE A 268 -28.21 -7.26 4.58
N LEU A 269 -27.61 -6.37 5.36
CA LEU A 269 -27.35 -6.54 6.79
C LEU A 269 -28.43 -5.85 7.60
#